data_AF-A0A7M1AIX3-F1
#
_entry.id   AF-A0A7M1AIX3-F1
#
_cell.length_a   1.000
_cell.length_b   1.000
_cell.length_c   1.000
_cell.angle_alpha   90.00
_cell.angle_beta   90.00
_cell.angle_gamma   90.00
#
_symmetry.space_group_name_H-M   'P 1'
#
loop_
_entity.id
_entity.type
_entity.pdbx_description
1 polymer ?
#
loop_
_entity_poly.entity_id
_entity_poly.type
_entity_poly.pdbx_seq_one_letter_code
_entity_poly.pdbx_strand_id
1 'polypeptide(L)'
;FGYFGLVFAMGAIVCLGSVVWAHHMFMVGLDVKTAVFFSSVTMVIGIPTGIKVFSWLYMLGGSYMRLWDPVIWWIIGFIFLFTVGGVTGVVLSA
;
A
#
# COMPACT_ATOMS: atom_id res chain seq x y z
N PHE A 1 4.23 -14.30 9.93
CA PHE A 1 3.25 -13.49 9.19
C PHE A 1 2.40 -14.42 8.32
N GLY A 2 1.05 -14.35 8.38
CA GLY A 2 0.18 -15.43 7.89
C GLY A 2 -0.35 -15.26 6.47
N TYR A 3 -0.50 -16.39 5.76
CA TYR A 3 -1.10 -16.49 4.43
C TYR A 3 -2.48 -15.82 4.36
N PHE A 4 -3.36 -16.09 5.32
CA PHE A 4 -4.69 -15.47 5.38
C PHE A 4 -4.63 -13.94 5.49
N GLY A 5 -3.68 -13.39 6.26
CA GLY A 5 -3.50 -11.94 6.35
C GLY A 5 -3.12 -11.31 5.01
N LEU A 6 -2.26 -11.97 4.23
CA LEU A 6 -1.92 -11.58 2.86
C LEU A 6 -3.12 -11.64 1.93
N VAL A 7 -3.91 -12.71 1.98
CA VAL A 7 -5.13 -12.89 1.16
C VAL A 7 -6.17 -11.81 1.49
N PHE A 8 -6.47 -11.59 2.77
CA PHE A 8 -7.41 -10.55 3.19
C PHE A 8 -6.92 -9.14 2.86
N ALA A 9 -5.62 -8.88 2.97
CA ALA A 9 -5.06 -7.59 2.54
C ALA A 9 -5.22 -7.37 1.03
N MET A 10 -4.98 -8.39 0.21
CA MET A 10 -5.20 -8.30 -1.25
C MET A 10 -6.67 -8.07 -1.59
N GLY A 11 -7.59 -8.81 -0.95
CA GLY A 11 -9.02 -8.60 -1.12
C GLY A 11 -9.46 -7.20 -0.70
N ALA A 12 -8.99 -6.70 0.45
CA ALA A 12 -9.30 -5.37 0.94
C ALA A 12 -8.83 -4.26 -0.02
N ILE A 13 -7.62 -4.38 -0.60
CA ILE A 13 -7.11 -3.42 -1.59
C ILE A 13 -8.01 -3.38 -2.83
N VAL A 14 -8.48 -4.54 -3.32
CA VAL A 14 -9.39 -4.59 -4.47
C VAL A 14 -10.72 -3.92 -4.15
N CYS A 15 -11.33 -4.28 -3.01
CA CYS A 15 -12.62 -3.71 -2.61
C CYS A 15 -12.52 -2.19 -2.40
N LEU A 16 -11.55 -1.72 -1.62
CA LEU A 16 -11.34 -0.30 -1.35
C LEU A 16 -10.89 0.47 -2.61
N GLY A 17 -10.08 -0.14 -3.48
CA GLY A 17 -9.64 0.46 -4.73
C GLY A 17 -10.79 0.85 -5.65
N SER A 18 -11.92 0.11 -5.62
CA SER A 18 -13.09 0.42 -6.44
C SER A 18 -13.85 1.68 -6.00
N VAL A 19 -13.61 2.18 -4.77
CA VAL A 19 -14.37 3.29 -4.17
C VAL A 19 -13.55 4.55 -3.90
N VAL A 20 -12.31 4.64 -4.40
CA VAL A 20 -11.42 5.79 -4.10
C VAL A 20 -11.16 6.74 -5.26
N TRP A 21 -11.68 6.49 -6.46
CA TRP A 21 -11.30 7.21 -7.69
C TRP A 21 -11.33 8.74 -7.58
N ALA A 22 -12.25 9.30 -6.79
CA ALA A 22 -12.45 10.75 -6.70
C ALA A 22 -11.28 11.49 -6.03
N HIS A 23 -10.31 10.80 -5.40
CA HIS A 23 -9.09 11.45 -4.91
C HIS A 23 -8.25 12.10 -6.03
N HIS A 24 -8.41 11.66 -7.29
CA HIS A 24 -7.81 12.33 -8.44
C HIS A 24 -8.50 13.64 -8.83
N MET A 25 -9.65 13.94 -8.21
CA MET A 25 -10.56 15.02 -8.58
C MET A 25 -10.73 16.06 -7.47
N PHE A 26 -9.89 16.08 -6.43
CA PHE A 26 -10.08 17.00 -5.29
C PHE A 26 -10.12 18.50 -5.69
N MET A 27 -9.52 18.87 -6.83
CA MET A 27 -9.53 20.25 -7.33
C MET A 27 -10.72 20.62 -8.22
N VAL A 28 -11.69 19.72 -8.46
CA VAL A 28 -12.86 20.02 -9.33
C VAL A 28 -13.99 20.75 -8.59
N GLY A 29 -13.85 21.03 -7.29
CA GLY A 29 -14.86 21.71 -6.47
C GLY A 29 -15.85 20.77 -5.78
N LEU A 30 -15.39 19.61 -5.30
CA LEU A 30 -16.20 18.71 -4.46
C LEU A 30 -16.60 19.38 -3.15
N ASP A 31 -17.77 19.01 -2.60
CA ASP A 31 -18.14 19.45 -1.25
C ASP A 31 -17.20 18.83 -0.20
N VAL A 32 -17.05 19.52 0.94
CA VAL A 32 -16.10 19.14 1.99
C VAL A 32 -16.35 17.74 2.54
N LYS A 33 -17.62 17.31 2.67
CA LYS A 33 -17.93 15.98 3.23
C LYS A 33 -17.51 14.87 2.27
N THR A 34 -17.77 15.07 0.97
CA THR A 34 -17.34 14.15 -0.08
C THR A 34 -15.81 14.07 -0.15
N ALA A 35 -15.12 15.21 -0.14
CA ALA A 35 -13.66 15.25 -0.15
C ALA A 35 -13.06 14.50 1.06
N VAL A 36 -13.55 14.77 2.28
CA VAL A 36 -13.10 14.10 3.52
C VAL A 36 -13.40 12.59 3.47
N PHE A 37 -14.56 12.19 2.93
CA PHE A 37 -14.88 10.76 2.76
C PHE A 37 -13.84 10.08 1.85
N PHE A 38 -13.63 10.57 0.63
CA PHE A 38 -12.69 9.96 -0.31
C PHE A 38 -11.24 10.03 0.18
N SER A 39 -10.86 11.10 0.86
CA SER A 39 -9.57 11.23 1.53
C SER A 39 -9.38 10.13 2.58
N SER A 40 -10.35 9.98 3.50
CA SER A 40 -10.29 8.98 4.56
C SER A 40 -10.23 7.55 4.03
N VAL A 41 -11.05 7.21 3.02
CA VAL A 41 -11.06 5.87 2.43
C VAL A 41 -9.77 5.58 1.68
N THR A 42 -9.19 6.57 1.01
CA THR A 42 -7.88 6.43 0.34
C THR A 42 -6.76 6.18 1.35
N MET A 43 -6.74 6.89 2.48
CA MET A 43 -5.78 6.64 3.56
C MET A 43 -5.89 5.23 4.15
N VAL A 44 -7.12 4.69 4.29
CA VAL A 44 -7.35 3.33 4.84
C VAL A 44 -6.69 2.24 3.99
N ILE A 45 -6.50 2.43 2.68
CA ILE A 45 -5.77 1.50 1.80
C ILE A 45 -4.31 1.32 2.25
N GLY A 46 -3.75 2.30 2.97
CA GLY A 46 -2.42 2.20 3.58
C GLY A 46 -2.28 1.02 4.55
N ILE A 47 -3.36 0.63 5.24
CA ILE A 47 -3.35 -0.47 6.22
C ILE A 47 -3.10 -1.83 5.56
N PRO A 48 -3.92 -2.34 4.62
CA PRO A 48 -3.66 -3.62 3.96
C PRO A 48 -2.37 -3.60 3.14
N THR A 49 -1.98 -2.43 2.60
CA THR A 49 -0.69 -2.28 1.91
C THR A 49 0.48 -2.46 2.89
N GLY A 50 0.41 -1.86 4.08
CA GLY A 50 1.38 -2.04 5.15
C GLY A 50 1.47 -3.50 5.62
N ILE A 51 0.33 -4.20 5.77
CA ILE A 51 0.30 -5.64 6.08
C ILE A 51 1.15 -6.42 5.07
N LYS A 52 1.00 -6.14 3.76
CA LYS A 52 1.82 -6.79 2.72
C LYS A 52 3.31 -6.48 2.90
N VAL A 53 3.68 -5.22 3.07
CA VAL A 53 5.09 -4.79 3.25
C VAL A 53 5.74 -5.48 4.45
N PHE A 54 5.11 -5.45 5.63
CA PHE A 54 5.65 -6.11 6.82
C PHE A 54 5.75 -7.63 6.65
N SER A 55 4.83 -8.22 5.89
CA SER A 55 4.88 -9.66 5.62
C SER A 55 6.01 -10.07 4.69
N TRP A 56 6.32 -9.26 3.68
CA TRP A 56 7.48 -9.46 2.82
C TRP A 56 8.78 -9.33 3.61
N LEU A 57 8.89 -8.30 4.47
CA LEU A 57 10.06 -8.13 5.35
C LEU A 57 10.24 -9.33 6.29
N TYR A 58 9.16 -9.82 6.89
CA TYR A 58 9.20 -11.00 7.74
C TYR A 58 9.65 -12.26 6.98
N MET A 59 9.12 -12.49 5.78
CA MET A 59 9.51 -13.64 4.96
C MET A 59 10.97 -13.57 4.52
N LEU A 60 11.46 -12.38 4.12
CA LEU A 60 12.87 -12.18 3.76
C LEU A 60 13.79 -12.40 4.96
N GLY A 61 13.46 -11.85 6.12
CA GLY A 61 14.25 -12.00 7.35
C GLY A 61 14.34 -13.45 7.86
N GLY A 62 13.35 -14.30 7.54
CA GLY A 62 13.37 -15.72 7.86
C GLY A 62 13.97 -16.63 6.77
N SER A 63 14.44 -16.07 5.65
CA SER A 63 14.94 -16.83 4.50
C SER A 63 16.47 -16.84 4.41
N TYR A 64 17.04 -17.92 3.88
CA TYR A 64 18.45 -17.96 3.49
C TYR A 64 18.63 -17.24 2.16
N MET A 65 19.05 -15.97 2.23
CA MET A 65 19.20 -15.12 1.04
C MET A 65 20.52 -15.38 0.30
N ARG A 66 20.44 -15.58 -1.02
CA ARG A 66 21.62 -15.57 -1.91
C ARG A 66 21.88 -14.14 -2.38
N LEU A 67 22.70 -13.40 -1.63
CA LEU A 67 22.97 -11.97 -1.88
C LEU A 67 23.60 -11.65 -3.25
N TRP A 68 24.23 -12.65 -3.88
CA TRP A 68 24.80 -12.54 -5.23
C TRP A 68 23.76 -12.70 -6.34
N ASP A 69 22.55 -13.13 -6.02
CA ASP A 69 21.45 -13.18 -6.97
C ASP A 69 20.90 -11.77 -7.17
N PRO A 70 20.91 -11.23 -8.41
CA PRO A 70 20.38 -9.89 -8.68
C PRO A 70 18.93 -9.73 -8.21
N VAL A 71 18.12 -10.80 -8.25
CA VAL A 71 16.69 -10.77 -7.87
C VAL A 71 16.49 -10.28 -6.43
N ILE A 72 17.40 -10.61 -5.50
CA ILE A 72 17.32 -10.13 -4.12
C ILE A 72 17.40 -8.60 -4.05
N TRP A 73 18.27 -7.99 -4.85
CA TRP A 73 18.39 -6.53 -4.91
C TRP A 73 17.16 -5.86 -5.53
N TRP A 74 16.53 -6.49 -6.53
CA TRP A 74 15.26 -6.02 -7.08
C TRP A 74 14.15 -6.07 -6.03
N ILE A 75 14.06 -7.13 -5.24
CA ILE A 75 13.05 -7.26 -4.18
C ILE A 75 13.27 -6.21 -3.09
N ILE A 76 14.51 -6.03 -2.62
CA ILE A 76 14.84 -5.02 -1.59
C ILE A 76 14.54 -3.61 -2.12
N GLY A 77 15.00 -3.30 -3.34
CA GLY A 77 14.74 -2.02 -4.00
C GLY A 77 13.26 -1.75 -4.21
N PHE A 78 12.49 -2.77 -4.63
CA PHE A 78 11.03 -2.70 -4.75
C PHE A 78 10.40 -2.35 -3.41
N ILE A 79 10.69 -3.10 -2.33
CA ILE A 79 10.07 -2.84 -1.01
C ILE A 79 10.40 -1.43 -0.53
N PHE A 80 11.65 -0.98 -0.68
CA PHE A 80 12.06 0.36 -0.26
C PHE A 80 11.35 1.46 -1.06
N LEU A 81 11.46 1.45 -2.39
CA LEU A 81 10.87 2.49 -3.24
C LEU A 81 9.33 2.49 -3.15
N PHE A 82 8.72 1.31 -3.09
CA PHE A 82 7.28 1.16 -2.90
C PHE A 82 6.82 1.75 -1.56
N THR A 83 7.60 1.55 -0.49
CA THR A 83 7.26 2.11 0.83
C THR A 83 7.39 3.63 0.84
N VAL A 84 8.48 4.19 0.30
CA VAL A 84 8.68 5.65 0.22
C VAL A 84 7.59 6.31 -0.62
N GLY A 85 7.30 5.76 -1.81
CA GLY A 85 6.22 6.25 -2.67
C GLY A 85 4.83 6.09 -2.05
N GLY A 86 4.62 5.02 -1.27
CA GLY A 86 3.38 4.81 -0.51
C GLY A 86 3.17 5.86 0.57
N VAL A 87 4.22 6.21 1.33
CA VAL A 87 4.15 7.24 2.37
C VAL A 87 3.84 8.61 1.78
N THR A 88 4.47 9.00 0.66
CA THR A 88 4.13 10.26 -0.01
C THR A 88 2.72 10.26 -0.58
N GLY A 89 2.23 9.11 -1.07
CA GLY A 89 0.84 8.94 -1.50
C GLY A 89 -0.18 9.15 -0.38
N VAL A 90 0.10 8.70 0.85
CA VAL A 90 -0.77 8.96 2.01
C VAL A 90 -0.86 10.46 2.30
N VAL A 91 0.25 11.18 2.22
CA VAL A 91 0.24 12.65 2.40
C VAL A 91 -0.58 13.34 1.31
N LEU A 92 -0.53 12.84 0.07
CA LEU A 92 -1.32 13.38 -1.05
C LEU A 92 -2.81 13.01 -0.98
N SER A 93 -3.17 12.00 -0.19
CA SER A 93 -4.57 11.58 0.00
C SER A 93 -5.34 12.44 1.01
N ALA A 94 -4.68 13.41 1.66
CA ALA A 94 -5.27 14.38 2.58
C ALA A 94 -5.76 15.66 1.86
#